data_AF-A0A6P5H3G1-F1
#
_entry.id   AF-A0A6P5H3G1-F1
#
_cell.length_a   1.000
_cell.length_b   1.000
_cell.length_c   1.000
_cell.angle_alpha   90.00
_cell.angle_beta   90.00
_cell.angle_gamma   90.00
#
_symmetry.space_group_name_H-M   'P 1'
#
loop_
_entity.id
_entity.type
_entity.pdbx_description
1 polymer ?
#
loop_
_entity_poly.entity_id
_entity_poly.type
_entity_poly.pdbx_seq_one_letter_code
_entity_poly.pdbx_strand_id
1 'polypeptide(L)'
;MTTSQRSESMNAVTKMFMDNHTSVCKLVIQFEKVVSSRYNKEDEADFRSRDGESSLWSHNPIEVQARSVYTKRVFSEFKNQFRCTTGYDLTELENNCYKISTIQHSTLPAQGINSFIVTSSPSMEKVNCSCKFFEFSGLLCSHALKVMLHVRMHEIPSHYIIKRWTKDAKKGSSSINFPSMLTGDSSNAKGARLNALTLKIQQLLFEASKTFENYEMTCEKIEKLVDENIKLYESLKEKQDQSENIVEHHTASIFSQSSSVGFVKLKDPPQSQCKGKRKPQRYKPSAENAVKKARTCQHCKKKGHNIRTCRELLSGGKRS
;
A
#
# COMPACT_ATOMS: atom_id res chain seq x y z
N MET A 1 -9.92 -12.12 -14.53
CA MET A 1 -8.69 -11.91 -15.32
C MET A 1 -7.50 -12.07 -14.40
N THR A 2 -6.57 -12.99 -14.70
CA THR A 2 -5.28 -13.11 -13.99
C THR A 2 -4.29 -12.20 -14.71
N THR A 3 -3.86 -11.12 -14.08
CA THR A 3 -3.00 -10.10 -14.69
C THR A 3 -1.55 -10.60 -14.73
N SER A 4 -1.08 -11.14 -15.85
CA SER A 4 0.32 -11.54 -16.08
C SER A 4 1.26 -10.36 -16.36
N GLN A 5 0.72 -9.13 -16.41
CA GLN A 5 1.44 -7.92 -16.78
C GLN A 5 2.71 -7.69 -15.93
N ARG A 6 2.67 -8.05 -14.64
CA ARG A 6 3.85 -7.98 -13.76
C ARG A 6 4.95 -8.97 -14.17
N SER A 7 4.60 -10.23 -14.40
CA SER A 7 5.57 -11.25 -14.84
C SER A 7 6.10 -10.98 -16.25
N GLU A 8 5.27 -10.45 -17.15
CA GLU A 8 5.68 -10.11 -18.52
C GLU A 8 6.69 -8.96 -18.53
N SER A 9 6.45 -7.92 -17.73
CA SER A 9 7.39 -6.79 -17.60
C SER A 9 8.74 -7.22 -17.03
N MET A 10 8.74 -8.11 -16.03
CA MET A 10 9.98 -8.61 -15.44
C MET A 10 10.70 -9.56 -16.39
N ASN A 11 9.98 -10.46 -17.05
CA ASN A 11 10.56 -11.37 -18.04
C ASN A 11 11.17 -10.60 -19.22
N ALA A 12 10.56 -9.51 -19.66
CA ALA A 12 11.11 -8.65 -20.72
C ALA A 12 12.47 -8.06 -20.30
N VAL A 13 12.59 -7.56 -19.08
CA VAL A 13 13.86 -7.02 -18.55
C VAL A 13 14.90 -8.12 -18.40
N THR A 14 14.54 -9.26 -17.81
CA THR A 14 15.44 -10.41 -17.64
C THR A 14 16.00 -10.90 -18.98
N LYS A 15 15.18 -10.94 -20.03
CA LYS A 15 15.60 -11.32 -21.39
C LYS A 15 16.58 -10.35 -22.06
N MET A 16 16.70 -9.11 -21.58
CA MET A 16 17.74 -8.18 -22.09
C MET A 16 19.15 -8.55 -21.61
N PHE A 17 19.25 -9.34 -20.54
CA PHE A 17 20.52 -9.67 -19.87
C PHE A 17 20.82 -11.18 -19.87
N MET A 18 19.83 -12.01 -20.15
CA MET A 18 19.91 -13.46 -20.09
C MET A 18 19.26 -14.10 -21.32
N ASP A 19 19.91 -15.16 -21.81
CA ASP A 19 19.41 -16.03 -22.86
C ASP A 19 19.32 -17.49 -22.38
N ASN A 20 18.87 -18.36 -23.27
CA ASN A 20 18.68 -19.78 -22.98
C ASN A 20 20.00 -20.54 -22.78
N HIS A 21 21.14 -19.91 -23.09
CA HIS A 21 22.49 -20.49 -23.00
C HIS A 21 23.29 -19.93 -21.80
N THR A 22 22.68 -19.08 -20.99
CA THR A 22 23.34 -18.46 -19.84
C THR A 22 23.54 -19.51 -18.75
N SER A 23 24.80 -19.82 -18.42
CA SER A 23 25.13 -20.77 -17.35
C SER A 23 24.68 -20.25 -15.99
N VAL A 24 24.47 -21.15 -15.01
CA VAL A 24 24.01 -20.77 -13.65
C VAL A 24 24.94 -19.75 -13.00
N CYS A 25 26.26 -19.90 -13.12
CA CYS A 25 27.22 -18.93 -12.58
C CYS A 25 27.11 -17.57 -13.26
N LYS A 26 26.93 -17.54 -14.59
CA LYS A 26 26.71 -16.29 -15.33
C LYS A 26 25.37 -15.66 -14.98
N LEU A 27 24.35 -16.47 -14.70
CA LEU A 27 23.02 -16.01 -14.32
C LEU A 27 23.05 -15.21 -13.03
N VAL A 28 23.79 -15.64 -12.01
CA VAL A 28 23.92 -14.89 -10.74
C VAL A 28 24.53 -13.51 -11.00
N ILE A 29 25.63 -13.46 -11.76
CA ILE A 29 26.31 -12.20 -12.11
C ILE A 29 25.39 -11.27 -12.92
N GLN A 30 24.64 -11.80 -13.88
CA GLN A 30 23.70 -11.00 -14.68
C GLN A 30 22.50 -10.55 -13.85
N PHE A 31 22.03 -11.36 -12.90
CA PHE A 31 20.94 -11.00 -12.01
C PHE A 31 21.33 -9.83 -11.09
N GLU A 32 22.53 -9.86 -10.50
CA GLU A 32 23.06 -8.73 -9.72
C GLU A 32 23.13 -7.44 -10.55
N LYS A 33 23.53 -7.54 -11.83
CA LYS A 33 23.52 -6.40 -12.76
C LYS A 33 22.11 -5.89 -13.05
N VAL A 34 21.14 -6.78 -13.23
CA VAL A 34 19.72 -6.40 -13.42
C VAL A 34 19.21 -5.65 -12.19
N VAL A 35 19.47 -6.17 -10.99
CA VAL A 35 19.06 -5.56 -9.73
C VAL A 35 19.73 -4.19 -9.56
N SER A 36 21.04 -4.10 -9.78
CA SER A 36 21.79 -2.83 -9.71
C SER A 36 21.28 -1.81 -10.73
N SER A 37 20.98 -2.24 -11.96
CA SER A 37 20.38 -1.38 -12.99
C SER A 37 19.01 -0.85 -12.58
N ARG A 38 18.23 -1.63 -11.81
CA ARG A 38 16.94 -1.18 -11.26
C ARG A 38 17.13 -0.11 -10.19
N TYR A 39 18.02 -0.34 -9.23
CA TYR A 39 18.34 0.66 -8.20
C TYR A 39 18.87 1.95 -8.84
N ASN A 40 19.81 1.87 -9.79
CA ASN A 40 20.31 3.06 -10.48
C ASN A 40 19.21 3.83 -11.23
N LYS A 41 18.23 3.14 -11.83
CA LYS A 41 17.09 3.79 -12.51
C LYS A 41 16.13 4.43 -11.51
N GLU A 42 15.96 3.82 -10.34
CA GLU A 42 15.17 4.38 -9.24
C GLU A 42 15.87 5.62 -8.68
N ASP A 43 17.18 5.55 -8.39
CA ASP A 43 17.99 6.66 -7.92
C ASP A 43 18.02 7.82 -8.92
N GLU A 44 18.17 7.55 -10.22
CA GLU A 44 18.11 8.58 -11.26
C GLU A 44 16.72 9.22 -11.35
N ALA A 45 15.65 8.43 -11.21
CA ALA A 45 14.29 8.96 -11.19
C ALA A 45 14.03 9.82 -9.94
N ASP A 46 14.51 9.38 -8.79
CA ASP A 46 14.44 10.10 -7.52
C ASP A 46 15.26 11.38 -7.58
N PHE A 47 16.48 11.32 -8.13
CA PHE A 47 17.33 12.47 -8.40
C PHE A 47 16.61 13.48 -9.29
N ARG A 48 16.14 13.09 -10.50
CA ARG A 48 15.39 13.99 -11.39
C ARG A 48 14.13 14.56 -10.73
N SER A 49 13.46 13.77 -9.89
CA SER A 49 12.28 14.24 -9.15
C SER A 49 12.62 15.31 -8.11
N ARG A 50 13.86 15.37 -7.62
CA ARG A 50 14.36 16.31 -6.61
C ARG A 50 15.17 17.46 -7.20
N ASP A 51 15.92 17.21 -8.27
CA ASP A 51 16.93 18.11 -8.87
C ASP A 51 16.38 19.15 -9.86
N GLY A 52 16.61 20.43 -9.58
CA GLY A 52 16.10 21.56 -10.35
C GLY A 52 14.64 21.94 -10.06
N GLU A 53 14.31 23.22 -10.10
CA GLU A 53 12.91 23.67 -10.01
C GLU A 53 12.18 23.47 -11.32
N SER A 54 10.90 23.07 -11.25
CA SER A 54 10.06 23.05 -12.44
C SER A 54 9.81 24.48 -12.93
N SER A 55 9.97 24.70 -14.24
CA SER A 55 9.67 25.98 -14.86
C SER A 55 8.17 26.30 -14.76
N LEU A 56 7.89 27.57 -14.44
CA LEU A 56 6.54 28.14 -14.51
C LEU A 56 6.19 28.43 -15.98
N TRP A 57 4.95 28.21 -16.35
CA TRP A 57 4.39 28.64 -17.64
C TRP A 57 3.85 30.08 -17.56
N SER A 58 3.36 30.50 -16.40
CA SER A 58 2.85 31.84 -16.13
C SER A 58 3.31 32.38 -14.77
N HIS A 59 3.15 33.69 -14.56
CA HIS A 59 3.39 34.33 -13.26
C HIS A 59 2.15 34.27 -12.35
N ASN A 60 1.21 33.35 -12.61
CA ASN A 60 -0.02 33.27 -11.84
C ASN A 60 0.24 32.72 -10.43
N PRO A 61 -0.29 33.34 -9.35
CA PRO A 61 -0.09 32.87 -7.98
C PRO A 61 -0.52 31.42 -7.74
N ILE A 62 -1.60 30.95 -8.40
CA ILE A 62 -2.07 29.56 -8.32
C ILE A 62 -0.97 28.60 -8.79
N GLU A 63 -0.29 28.93 -9.89
CA GLU A 63 0.77 28.09 -10.44
C GLU A 63 2.01 28.08 -9.55
N VAL A 64 2.36 29.24 -8.98
CA VAL A 64 3.47 29.37 -8.02
C VAL A 64 3.21 28.51 -6.78
N GLN A 65 2.00 28.56 -6.24
CA GLN A 65 1.59 27.73 -5.10
C GLN A 65 1.58 26.24 -5.46
N ALA A 66 1.05 25.86 -6.63
CA ALA A 66 1.07 24.47 -7.08
C ALA A 66 2.51 23.93 -7.18
N ARG A 67 3.45 24.74 -7.66
CA ARG A 67 4.87 24.40 -7.76
C ARG A 67 5.53 24.19 -6.40
N SER A 68 5.16 24.99 -5.40
CA SER A 68 5.72 24.87 -4.05
C SER A 68 5.22 23.60 -3.35
N VAL A 69 3.93 23.26 -3.52
CA VAL A 69 3.24 22.19 -2.81
C VAL A 69 3.40 20.80 -3.47
N TYR A 70 3.21 20.70 -4.79
CA TYR A 70 3.13 19.41 -5.48
C TYR A 70 4.50 18.81 -5.81
N THR A 71 4.57 17.48 -5.87
CA THR A 71 5.73 16.80 -6.47
C THR A 71 5.90 17.23 -7.93
N LYS A 72 7.12 17.21 -8.47
CA LYS A 72 7.38 17.70 -9.85
C LYS A 72 6.50 17.04 -10.91
N ARG A 73 6.29 15.73 -10.81
CA ARG A 73 5.43 14.99 -11.73
C ARG A 73 4.00 15.51 -11.68
N VAL A 74 3.44 15.64 -10.48
CA VAL A 74 2.08 16.17 -10.29
C VAL A 74 1.99 17.63 -10.76
N PHE A 75 2.99 18.45 -10.43
CA PHE A 75 3.04 19.83 -10.91
C PHE A 75 3.07 19.90 -12.44
N SER A 76 3.76 18.99 -13.12
CA SER A 76 3.74 18.93 -14.59
C SER A 76 2.33 18.66 -15.14
N GLU A 77 1.59 17.73 -14.53
CA GLU A 77 0.19 17.45 -14.91
C GLU A 77 -0.72 18.65 -14.62
N PHE A 78 -0.55 19.27 -13.44
CA PHE A 78 -1.26 20.49 -13.08
C PHE A 78 -0.96 21.63 -14.06
N LYS A 79 0.30 21.84 -14.42
CA LYS A 79 0.73 22.85 -15.38
C LYS A 79 0.11 22.61 -16.76
N ASN A 80 -0.01 21.36 -17.19
CA ASN A 80 -0.73 21.02 -18.42
C ASN A 80 -2.22 21.40 -18.32
N GLN A 81 -2.90 21.06 -17.22
CA GLN A 81 -4.29 21.48 -16.99
C GLN A 81 -4.44 23.01 -16.96
N PHE A 82 -3.50 23.70 -16.31
CA PHE A 82 -3.48 25.14 -16.22
C PHE A 82 -3.25 25.80 -17.59
N ARG A 83 -2.34 25.26 -18.41
CA ARG A 83 -2.16 25.71 -19.80
C ARG A 83 -3.42 25.49 -20.64
N CYS A 84 -4.10 24.36 -20.48
CA CYS A 84 -5.33 24.08 -21.21
C CYS A 84 -6.45 25.09 -20.93
N THR A 85 -6.40 25.86 -19.84
CA THR A 85 -7.39 26.93 -19.55
C THR A 85 -7.51 27.95 -20.69
N THR A 86 -6.44 28.21 -21.44
CA THR A 86 -6.45 29.18 -22.55
C THR A 86 -7.22 28.69 -23.76
N GLY A 87 -7.46 27.38 -23.87
CA GLY A 87 -8.24 26.79 -24.96
C GLY A 87 -9.75 26.82 -24.73
N TYR A 88 -10.22 27.45 -23.64
CA TYR A 88 -11.63 27.50 -23.30
C TYR A 88 -12.13 28.94 -23.11
N ASP A 89 -13.36 29.16 -23.58
CA ASP A 89 -14.17 30.32 -23.27
C ASP A 89 -15.06 30.06 -22.06
N LEU A 90 -15.42 31.14 -21.37
CA LEU A 90 -16.28 31.12 -20.20
C LEU A 90 -17.49 32.02 -20.45
N THR A 91 -18.67 31.47 -20.19
CA THR A 91 -19.94 32.21 -20.17
C THR A 91 -20.55 32.07 -18.78
N GLU A 92 -20.78 33.20 -18.13
CA GLU A 92 -21.47 33.23 -16.84
C GLU A 92 -22.96 32.98 -17.04
N LEU A 93 -23.50 32.07 -16.23
CA LEU A 93 -24.92 31.78 -16.10
C LEU A 93 -25.40 32.29 -14.74
N GLU A 94 -26.68 32.07 -14.43
CA GLU A 94 -27.24 32.45 -13.12
C GLU A 94 -26.69 31.60 -11.97
N ASN A 95 -26.72 32.14 -10.75
CA ASN A 95 -26.40 31.45 -9.49
C ASN A 95 -24.96 30.89 -9.39
N ASN A 96 -23.95 31.68 -9.76
CA ASN A 96 -22.53 31.28 -9.74
C ASN A 96 -22.24 30.01 -10.56
N CYS A 97 -23.00 29.82 -11.64
CA CYS A 97 -22.84 28.73 -12.58
C CYS A 97 -22.15 29.26 -13.83
N TYR A 98 -21.23 28.48 -14.38
CA TYR A 98 -20.41 28.89 -15.52
C TYR A 98 -20.40 27.79 -16.56
N LYS A 99 -20.64 28.17 -17.82
CA LYS A 99 -20.47 27.29 -18.97
C LYS A 99 -19.09 27.51 -19.57
N ILE A 100 -18.31 26.44 -19.63
CA ILE A 100 -16.97 26.42 -20.23
C ILE A 100 -17.08 25.76 -21.59
N SER A 101 -16.72 26.45 -22.67
CA SER A 101 -16.81 25.91 -24.03
C SER A 101 -15.44 25.91 -24.70
N THR A 102 -15.14 24.91 -25.53
CA THR A 102 -13.87 24.88 -26.27
C THR A 102 -13.83 26.01 -27.29
N ILE A 103 -12.73 26.77 -27.33
CA ILE A 103 -12.51 27.79 -28.36
C ILE A 103 -12.36 27.07 -29.70
N GLN A 104 -13.33 27.22 -30.59
CA GLN A 104 -13.27 26.63 -31.91
C GLN A 104 -12.35 27.47 -32.80
N HIS A 105 -11.20 26.91 -33.17
CA HIS A 105 -10.51 27.36 -34.38
C HIS A 105 -11.29 26.82 -35.58
N SER A 106 -11.88 27.70 -36.37
CA SER A 106 -12.83 27.37 -37.44
C SER A 106 -12.18 26.59 -38.60
N THR A 107 -11.97 25.28 -38.46
CA THR A 107 -11.68 24.38 -39.61
C THR A 107 -12.11 22.92 -39.41
N LEU A 108 -12.58 22.48 -38.23
CA LEU A 108 -12.94 21.08 -38.00
C LEU A 108 -14.39 20.92 -37.48
N PRO A 109 -15.18 19.97 -38.02
CA PRO A 109 -16.53 19.70 -37.54
C PRO A 109 -16.50 19.24 -36.07
N ALA A 110 -17.30 19.89 -35.23
CA ALA A 110 -17.42 19.55 -33.82
C ALA A 110 -18.15 18.21 -33.62
N GLN A 111 -17.40 17.14 -33.37
CA GLN A 111 -17.93 15.88 -32.85
C GLN A 111 -17.52 15.73 -31.39
N GLY A 112 -18.41 16.13 -30.46
CA GLY A 112 -18.22 15.92 -29.03
C GLY A 112 -18.95 16.92 -28.14
N ILE A 113 -19.01 16.62 -26.83
CA ILE A 113 -19.53 17.54 -25.80
C ILE A 113 -18.63 18.78 -25.77
N ASN A 114 -19.10 19.84 -26.42
CA ASN A 114 -18.36 21.10 -26.59
C ASN A 114 -18.36 22.00 -25.36
N SER A 115 -19.04 21.60 -24.28
CA SER A 115 -19.14 22.45 -23.10
C SER A 115 -19.27 21.69 -21.78
N PHE A 116 -18.68 22.24 -20.74
CA PHE A 116 -18.72 21.76 -19.36
C PHE A 116 -19.41 22.79 -18.47
N ILE A 117 -20.07 22.32 -17.43
CA ILE A 117 -20.68 23.18 -16.42
C ILE A 117 -19.80 23.17 -15.18
N VAL A 118 -19.53 24.36 -14.66
CA VAL A 118 -18.74 24.58 -13.45
C VAL A 118 -19.56 25.42 -12.51
N THR A 119 -19.80 24.93 -11.30
CA THR A 119 -20.47 25.69 -10.24
C THR A 119 -19.44 26.18 -9.24
N SER A 120 -19.54 27.45 -8.86
CA SER A 120 -18.73 28.07 -7.81
C SER A 120 -19.60 28.33 -6.59
N SER A 121 -19.08 28.05 -5.41
CA SER A 121 -19.69 28.39 -4.12
C SER A 121 -18.74 29.33 -3.39
N PRO A 122 -18.89 30.66 -3.56
CA PRO A 122 -17.97 31.64 -3.00
C PRO A 122 -17.83 31.53 -1.48
N SER A 123 -18.93 31.22 -0.77
CA SER A 123 -18.94 31.06 0.69
C SER A 123 -18.07 29.91 1.21
N MET A 124 -17.77 28.93 0.36
CA MET A 124 -17.04 27.71 0.72
C MET A 124 -15.72 27.58 -0.06
N GLU A 125 -15.39 28.56 -0.90
CA GLU A 125 -14.26 28.52 -1.86
C GLU A 125 -14.24 27.21 -2.67
N LYS A 126 -15.41 26.69 -3.03
CA LYS A 126 -15.56 25.41 -3.73
C LYS A 126 -15.92 25.63 -5.18
N VAL A 127 -15.23 24.91 -6.06
CA VAL A 127 -15.51 24.84 -7.49
C VAL A 127 -15.73 23.39 -7.90
N ASN A 128 -16.90 23.08 -8.45
CA ASN A 128 -17.26 21.74 -8.90
C ASN A 128 -17.48 21.74 -10.41
N CYS A 129 -16.80 20.84 -11.12
CA CYS A 129 -16.92 20.73 -12.57
C CYS A 129 -17.63 19.43 -12.95
N SER A 130 -18.51 19.51 -13.95
CA SER A 130 -19.22 18.35 -14.52
C SER A 130 -18.30 17.29 -15.13
N CYS A 131 -17.03 17.61 -15.43
CA CYS A 131 -16.07 16.63 -15.97
C CYS A 131 -15.57 15.61 -14.93
N LYS A 132 -15.79 15.87 -13.62
CA LYS A 132 -15.41 14.96 -12.52
C LYS A 132 -13.93 14.58 -12.46
N PHE A 133 -13.08 15.41 -13.05
CA PHE A 133 -11.63 15.16 -13.11
C PHE A 133 -10.98 15.20 -11.74
N PHE A 134 -11.44 16.07 -10.82
CA PHE A 134 -10.90 16.11 -9.47
C PHE A 134 -11.26 14.85 -8.68
N GLU A 135 -12.48 14.35 -8.80
CA GLU A 135 -12.91 13.12 -8.14
C GLU A 135 -12.15 11.90 -8.66
N PHE A 136 -11.74 11.90 -9.93
CA PHE A 136 -10.99 10.82 -10.54
C PHE A 136 -9.46 10.91 -10.30
N SER A 137 -8.87 12.10 -10.46
CA SER A 137 -7.41 12.31 -10.45
C SER A 137 -6.89 12.96 -9.17
N GLY A 138 -7.75 13.66 -8.43
CA GLY A 138 -7.37 14.49 -7.30
C GLY A 138 -6.69 15.81 -7.67
N LEU A 139 -6.79 16.24 -8.93
CA LEU A 139 -6.29 17.51 -9.43
C LEU A 139 -7.42 18.34 -10.04
N LEU A 140 -7.32 19.66 -9.93
CA LEU A 140 -8.26 20.58 -10.58
C LEU A 140 -8.08 20.51 -12.10
N CYS A 141 -9.20 20.39 -12.83
CA CYS A 141 -9.19 20.44 -14.30
C CYS A 141 -9.04 21.88 -14.81
N SER A 142 -8.65 21.99 -16.08
CA SER A 142 -8.67 23.24 -16.85
C SER A 142 -9.99 24.03 -16.72
N HIS A 143 -11.14 23.37 -16.72
CA HIS A 143 -12.44 24.05 -16.63
C HIS A 143 -12.64 24.72 -15.27
N ALA A 144 -12.34 24.01 -14.18
CA ALA A 144 -12.43 24.56 -12.84
C ALA A 144 -11.43 25.70 -12.67
N LEU A 145 -10.18 25.51 -13.10
CA LEU A 145 -9.14 26.54 -13.05
C LEU A 145 -9.53 27.81 -13.83
N LYS A 146 -10.16 27.68 -15.00
CA LYS A 146 -10.67 28.83 -15.77
C LYS A 146 -11.68 29.66 -14.95
N VAL A 147 -12.61 28.99 -14.26
CA VAL A 147 -13.56 29.66 -13.38
C VAL A 147 -12.87 30.28 -12.18
N MET A 148 -11.92 29.59 -11.53
CA MET A 148 -11.14 30.14 -10.41
C MET A 148 -10.46 31.46 -10.77
N LEU A 149 -9.85 31.51 -11.96
CA LEU A 149 -9.23 32.72 -12.49
C LEU A 149 -10.26 33.84 -12.73
N HIS A 150 -11.44 33.50 -13.25
CA HIS A 150 -12.53 34.46 -13.49
C HIS A 150 -13.08 35.05 -12.19
N VAL A 151 -13.32 34.22 -11.17
CA VAL A 151 -13.81 34.65 -9.85
C VAL A 151 -12.70 35.20 -8.95
N ARG A 152 -11.49 35.41 -9.48
CA ARG A 152 -10.31 35.97 -8.77
C ARG A 152 -9.90 35.19 -7.52
N MET A 153 -10.05 33.87 -7.55
CA MET A 153 -9.43 33.02 -6.53
C MET A 153 -7.96 32.82 -6.90
N HIS A 154 -7.07 33.49 -6.19
CA HIS A 154 -5.63 33.51 -6.48
C HIS A 154 -4.86 32.33 -5.87
N GLU A 155 -5.51 31.51 -5.05
CA GLU A 155 -4.90 30.36 -4.40
C GLU A 155 -5.76 29.11 -4.61
N ILE A 156 -5.11 27.95 -4.57
CA ILE A 156 -5.73 26.62 -4.51
C ILE A 156 -6.21 26.41 -3.06
N PRO A 157 -7.52 26.30 -2.83
CA PRO A 157 -8.04 26.01 -1.50
C PRO A 157 -7.48 24.69 -0.96
N SER A 158 -7.21 24.65 0.33
CA SER A 158 -6.53 23.52 0.99
C SER A 158 -7.21 22.16 0.78
N HIS A 159 -8.54 22.15 0.63
CA HIS A 159 -9.32 20.94 0.38
C HIS A 159 -9.13 20.33 -1.02
N TYR A 160 -8.55 21.07 -1.98
CA TYR A 160 -8.11 20.54 -3.28
C TYR A 160 -6.66 20.04 -3.24
N ILE A 161 -5.92 20.23 -2.15
CA ILE A 161 -4.54 19.78 -1.98
C ILE A 161 -4.54 18.41 -1.28
N ILE A 162 -4.45 17.35 -2.07
CA ILE A 162 -4.42 15.98 -1.54
C ILE A 162 -2.99 15.62 -1.11
N LYS A 163 -2.81 15.18 0.15
CA LYS A 163 -1.51 14.79 0.74
C LYS A 163 -0.69 13.82 -0.12
N ARG A 164 -1.35 12.88 -0.82
CA ARG A 164 -0.71 11.93 -1.74
C ARG A 164 0.12 12.63 -2.82
N TRP A 165 -0.30 13.81 -3.25
CA TRP A 165 0.27 14.55 -4.38
C TRP A 165 1.30 15.59 -3.97
N THR A 166 1.47 15.84 -2.66
CA THR A 166 2.39 16.86 -2.15
C THR A 166 3.81 16.33 -2.00
N LYS A 167 4.80 17.23 -1.97
CA LYS A 167 6.21 16.88 -1.69
C LYS A 167 6.38 16.23 -0.30
N ASP A 168 5.47 16.53 0.62
CA ASP A 168 5.45 15.98 1.98
C ASP A 168 4.64 14.67 2.10
N ALA A 169 4.30 14.01 0.98
CA ALA A 169 3.57 12.74 1.00
C ALA A 169 4.24 11.66 1.89
N LYS A 170 5.59 11.64 1.92
CA LYS A 170 6.40 10.72 2.74
C LYS A 170 6.69 11.24 4.15
N LYS A 171 6.47 12.53 4.45
CA LYS A 171 6.54 13.00 5.84
C LYS A 171 5.41 12.34 6.60
N GLY A 172 5.78 11.34 7.40
CA GLY A 172 4.86 10.53 8.18
C GLY A 172 3.84 11.44 8.85
N SER A 173 2.57 11.03 8.83
CA SER A 173 1.59 11.66 9.72
C SER A 173 2.18 11.59 11.12
N SER A 174 2.61 12.72 11.67
CA SER A 174 3.04 12.86 13.06
C SER A 174 1.93 12.41 14.03
N SER A 175 0.70 12.26 13.52
CA SER A 175 -0.38 11.51 14.12
C SER A 175 -0.44 10.08 13.53
N ILE A 176 0.33 9.15 14.08
CA ILE A 176 -0.18 7.78 14.28
C ILE A 176 -0.94 7.83 15.61
N ASN A 177 -2.08 8.53 15.64
CA ASN A 177 -3.04 8.39 16.71
C ASN A 177 -3.84 7.11 16.47
N PHE A 178 -3.25 5.97 16.82
CA PHE A 178 -4.01 4.77 17.16
C PHE A 178 -3.60 4.28 18.55
N PRO A 179 -3.96 4.99 19.64
CA PRO A 179 -3.73 4.49 21.00
C PRO A 179 -4.35 3.09 21.18
N SER A 180 -5.52 2.87 20.60
CA SER A 180 -6.30 1.63 20.78
C SER A 180 -5.69 0.36 20.17
N MET A 181 -4.73 0.46 19.23
CA MET A 181 -4.01 -0.70 18.66
C MET A 181 -2.63 -0.93 19.29
N LEU A 182 -2.14 0.04 20.06
CA LEU A 182 -0.83 -0.02 20.74
C LEU A 182 -0.95 -0.52 22.19
N THR A 183 -2.16 -0.48 22.76
CA THR A 183 -2.46 -0.94 24.12
C THR A 183 -2.84 -2.42 24.15
N GLY A 184 -2.19 -3.19 25.04
CA GLY A 184 -2.45 -4.61 25.30
C GLY A 184 -1.38 -5.57 24.76
N ASP A 185 -1.42 -6.81 25.26
CA ASP A 185 -0.42 -7.88 24.96
C ASP A 185 -0.83 -8.80 23.80
N SER A 186 -1.83 -8.41 23.01
CA SER A 186 -2.20 -9.19 21.82
C SER A 186 -1.04 -9.23 20.81
N SER A 187 -0.89 -10.36 20.11
CA SER A 187 0.11 -10.53 19.04
C SER A 187 0.07 -9.39 17.99
N ASN A 188 -1.13 -8.87 17.72
CA ASN A 188 -1.35 -7.76 16.79
C ASN A 188 -0.77 -6.43 17.32
N ALA A 189 -0.79 -6.19 18.64
CA ALA A 189 -0.27 -4.98 19.26
C ALA A 189 1.27 -4.91 19.21
N LYS A 190 1.96 -6.05 19.33
CA LYS A 190 3.43 -6.12 19.18
C LYS A 190 3.85 -5.79 17.74
N GLY A 191 3.15 -6.35 16.74
CA GLY A 191 3.40 -6.05 15.33
C GLY A 191 3.14 -4.58 14.97
N ALA A 192 2.08 -3.98 15.52
CA ALA A 192 1.78 -2.55 15.34
C ALA A 192 2.87 -1.64 15.96
N ARG A 193 3.33 -1.95 17.17
CA ARG A 193 4.45 -1.26 17.84
C ARG A 193 5.73 -1.33 17.00
N LEU A 194 6.06 -2.51 16.49
CA LEU A 194 7.25 -2.70 15.65
C LEU A 194 7.17 -1.85 14.37
N ASN A 195 6.06 -1.88 13.64
CA ASN A 195 5.90 -1.08 12.44
C ASN A 195 6.03 0.43 12.71
N ALA A 196 5.44 0.91 13.81
CA ALA A 196 5.53 2.31 14.20
C ALA A 196 6.98 2.73 14.55
N LEU A 197 7.71 1.87 15.27
CA LEU A 197 9.11 2.09 15.61
C LEU A 197 10.00 2.07 14.37
N THR A 198 9.80 1.12 13.45
CA THR A 198 10.55 1.02 12.19
C THR A 198 10.46 2.32 11.37
N LEU A 199 9.26 2.90 11.24
CA LEU A 199 9.07 4.16 10.52
C LEU A 199 9.81 5.33 11.19
N LYS A 200 9.84 5.38 12.52
CA LYS A 200 10.59 6.42 13.27
C LYS A 200 12.10 6.24 13.13
N ILE A 201 12.58 5.00 13.24
CA ILE A 201 14.00 4.65 13.10
C ILE A 201 14.49 4.94 11.68
N GLN A 202 13.68 4.74 10.64
CA GLN A 202 14.08 5.06 9.26
C GLN A 202 14.51 6.52 9.08
N GLN A 203 13.83 7.45 9.74
CA GLN A 203 14.23 8.87 9.71
C GLN A 203 15.57 9.08 10.43
N LEU A 204 15.75 8.45 11.59
CA LEU A 204 17.02 8.52 12.34
C LEU A 204 18.18 7.95 11.51
N LEU A 205 18.00 6.78 10.88
CA LEU A 205 19.02 6.14 10.05
C LEU A 205 19.44 7.01 8.86
N PHE A 206 18.47 7.69 8.23
CA PHE A 206 18.76 8.62 7.12
C PHE A 206 19.55 9.85 7.56
N GLU A 207 19.29 10.38 8.76
CA GLU A 207 20.06 11.50 9.31
C GLU A 207 21.45 11.06 9.80
N ALA A 208 21.55 9.87 10.39
CA ALA A 208 22.78 9.28 10.88
C ALA A 208 23.78 8.97 9.76
N SER A 209 23.32 8.62 8.56
CA SER A 209 24.20 8.26 7.43
C SER A 209 24.85 9.46 6.73
N LYS A 210 24.52 10.71 7.10
CA LYS A 210 25.01 11.90 6.40
C LYS A 210 26.48 12.23 6.67
N THR A 211 26.98 11.96 7.87
CA THR A 211 28.37 12.18 8.25
C THR A 211 28.85 11.03 9.14
N PHE A 212 30.17 10.78 9.15
CA PHE A 212 30.74 9.75 10.02
C PHE A 212 30.49 10.04 11.50
N GLU A 213 30.61 11.30 11.91
CA GLU A 213 30.34 11.75 13.29
C GLU A 213 28.88 11.51 13.70
N ASN A 214 27.93 11.76 12.79
CA ASN A 214 26.52 11.48 13.06
C ASN A 214 26.25 9.98 13.18
N TYR A 215 26.91 9.17 12.37
CA TYR A 215 26.81 7.71 12.43
C TYR A 215 27.33 7.19 13.78
N GLU A 216 28.54 7.57 14.17
CA GLU A 216 29.18 7.13 15.42
C GLU A 216 28.37 7.55 16.66
N MET A 217 27.98 8.83 16.74
CA MET A 217 27.11 9.33 17.82
C MET A 217 25.78 8.56 17.87
N THR A 218 25.20 8.22 16.72
CA THR A 218 23.92 7.51 16.66
C THR A 218 24.08 6.06 17.10
N CYS A 219 25.16 5.37 16.72
CA CYS A 219 25.47 4.02 17.18
C CYS A 219 25.56 3.95 18.70
N GLU A 220 26.35 4.82 19.34
CA GLU A 220 26.47 4.87 20.80
C GLU A 220 25.12 5.10 21.50
N LYS A 221 24.29 5.99 20.94
CA LYS A 221 22.95 6.28 21.49
C LYS A 221 22.00 5.11 21.31
N ILE A 222 22.06 4.42 20.17
CA ILE A 222 21.23 3.23 19.91
C ILE A 222 21.60 2.11 20.89
N GLU A 223 22.88 1.86 21.11
CA GLU A 223 23.34 0.84 22.07
C GLU A 223 22.83 1.12 23.48
N LYS A 224 23.00 2.36 23.97
CA LYS A 224 22.47 2.78 25.28
C LYS A 224 20.96 2.61 25.37
N LEU A 225 20.22 3.00 24.34
CA LEU A 225 18.76 2.83 24.30
C LEU A 225 18.34 1.36 24.29
N VAL A 226 19.07 0.48 23.59
CA VAL A 226 18.80 -0.95 23.61
C VAL A 226 18.98 -1.51 25.01
N ASP A 227 20.09 -1.17 25.68
CA ASP A 227 20.36 -1.61 27.05
C ASP A 227 19.30 -1.12 28.04
N GLU A 228 18.88 0.14 27.94
CA GLU A 228 17.80 0.70 28.76
C GLU A 228 16.48 -0.04 28.53
N ASN A 229 16.12 -0.37 27.29
CA ASN A 229 14.89 -1.10 26.97
C ASN A 229 14.93 -2.54 27.48
N ILE A 230 16.07 -3.22 27.41
CA ILE A 230 16.25 -4.57 27.95
C ILE A 230 16.07 -4.54 29.47
N LYS A 231 16.75 -3.62 30.17
CA LYS A 231 16.63 -3.46 31.63
C LYS A 231 15.20 -3.14 32.06
N LEU A 232 14.50 -2.27 31.33
CA LEU A 232 13.10 -1.97 31.59
C LEU A 232 12.22 -3.21 31.43
N TYR A 233 12.42 -3.99 30.36
CA TYR A 233 11.66 -5.22 30.14
C TYR A 233 11.89 -6.25 31.25
N GLU A 234 13.14 -6.45 31.67
CA GLU A 234 13.50 -7.35 32.78
C GLU A 234 12.86 -6.90 34.10
N SER A 235 12.95 -5.60 34.43
CA SER A 235 12.34 -5.05 35.65
C SER A 235 10.82 -5.17 35.71
N LEU A 236 10.15 -5.16 34.55
CA LEU A 236 8.69 -5.35 34.45
C LEU A 236 8.32 -6.83 34.59
N LYS A 237 9.14 -7.73 34.04
CA LYS A 237 8.96 -9.17 34.17
C LYS A 237 9.13 -9.62 35.63
N GLU A 238 10.14 -9.13 36.34
CA GLU A 238 10.35 -9.43 37.76
C GLU A 238 9.16 -8.98 38.64
N LYS A 239 8.54 -7.83 38.31
CA LYS A 239 7.35 -7.34 39.01
C LYS A 239 6.10 -8.19 38.73
N GLN A 240 5.96 -8.72 37.51
CA GLN A 240 4.89 -9.65 37.17
C GLN A 240 5.06 -10.98 37.90
N ASP A 241 6.27 -11.56 37.90
CA ASP A 241 6.58 -12.83 38.57
C ASP A 241 6.39 -12.75 40.10
N GLN A 242 6.67 -11.59 40.72
CA GLN A 242 6.38 -11.34 42.14
C GLN A 242 4.87 -11.20 42.40
N SER A 243 4.12 -10.56 41.49
CA SER A 243 2.66 -10.41 41.64
C SER A 243 1.91 -11.73 41.44
N GLU A 244 2.34 -12.59 40.53
CA GLU A 244 1.73 -13.91 40.31
C GLU A 244 1.99 -14.84 41.51
N ASN A 245 3.20 -14.82 42.10
CA ASN A 245 3.49 -15.57 43.34
C ASN A 245 2.62 -15.16 44.53
N ILE A 246 2.27 -13.87 44.67
CA ILE A 246 1.37 -13.37 45.74
C ILE A 246 -0.07 -13.82 45.49
N VAL A 247 -0.53 -13.82 44.24
CA VAL A 247 -1.88 -14.26 43.86
C VAL A 247 -2.04 -15.77 44.00
N GLU A 248 -1.00 -16.56 43.72
CA GLU A 248 -1.01 -18.03 43.89
C GLU A 248 -1.11 -18.42 45.38
N HIS A 249 -0.41 -17.69 46.27
CA HIS A 249 -0.49 -17.92 47.72
C HIS A 249 -1.84 -17.49 48.32
N HIS A 250 -2.45 -16.40 47.81
CA HIS A 250 -3.80 -16.00 48.19
C HIS A 250 -4.89 -16.94 47.64
N THR A 251 -4.76 -17.44 46.41
CA THR A 251 -5.72 -18.38 45.81
C THR A 251 -5.66 -19.76 46.43
N ALA A 252 -4.47 -20.26 46.80
CA ALA A 252 -4.32 -21.51 47.57
C ALA A 252 -4.95 -21.41 48.98
N SER A 253 -4.84 -20.25 49.62
CA SER A 253 -5.47 -20.00 50.93
C SER A 253 -6.99 -19.83 50.85
N ILE A 254 -7.52 -19.33 49.73
CA ILE A 254 -8.98 -19.21 49.48
C ILE A 254 -9.59 -20.57 49.10
N PHE A 255 -8.88 -21.44 48.38
CA PHE A 255 -9.37 -22.77 47.99
C PHE A 255 -9.58 -23.74 49.17
N SER A 256 -9.02 -23.41 50.34
CA SER A 256 -9.20 -24.18 51.57
C SER A 256 -10.56 -23.93 52.26
N GLN A 257 -11.32 -22.89 51.86
CA GLN A 257 -12.55 -22.49 52.53
C GLN A 257 -13.76 -22.19 51.62
N SER A 258 -13.74 -22.49 50.33
CA SER A 258 -14.92 -22.29 49.47
C SER A 258 -15.30 -23.54 48.68
N SER A 259 -16.49 -24.03 49.01
CA SER A 259 -17.25 -25.07 48.34
C SER A 259 -17.32 -24.88 46.83
N SER A 260 -17.19 -26.01 46.12
CA SER A 260 -17.43 -26.25 44.70
C SER A 260 -18.30 -25.23 43.96
N VAL A 261 -17.66 -24.42 43.11
CA VAL A 261 -18.31 -23.83 41.93
C VAL A 261 -17.52 -24.30 40.71
N GLY A 262 -18.17 -25.12 39.88
CA GLY A 262 -17.55 -25.81 38.76
C GLY A 262 -16.89 -24.85 37.77
N PHE A 263 -15.62 -25.11 37.47
CA PHE A 263 -14.89 -24.50 36.35
C PHE A 263 -15.63 -24.81 35.05
N VAL A 264 -16.29 -23.80 34.45
CA VAL A 264 -16.79 -23.93 33.07
C VAL A 264 -15.58 -23.87 32.16
N LYS A 265 -15.18 -25.03 31.65
CA LYS A 265 -14.11 -25.17 30.65
C LYS A 265 -14.63 -24.61 29.32
N LEU A 266 -14.39 -23.32 29.09
CA LEU A 266 -14.67 -22.65 27.82
C LEU A 266 -13.86 -23.36 26.72
N LYS A 267 -14.55 -24.05 25.82
CA LYS A 267 -13.91 -24.73 24.68
C LYS A 267 -13.74 -23.75 23.53
N ASP A 268 -12.65 -23.92 22.78
CA ASP A 268 -12.44 -23.18 21.55
C ASP A 268 -13.61 -23.38 20.57
N PRO A 269 -13.99 -22.34 19.81
CA PRO A 269 -14.98 -22.48 18.76
C PRO A 269 -14.52 -23.54 17.74
N PRO A 270 -15.44 -24.34 17.19
CA PRO A 270 -15.08 -25.42 16.28
C PRO A 270 -14.31 -24.87 15.06
N GLN A 271 -13.17 -25.49 14.74
CA GLN A 271 -12.39 -25.15 13.55
C GLN A 271 -13.28 -25.20 12.30
N SER A 272 -13.52 -24.04 11.69
CA SER A 272 -14.24 -23.96 10.42
C SER A 272 -13.42 -24.66 9.34
N GLN A 273 -14.02 -25.59 8.60
CA GLN A 273 -13.40 -26.08 7.38
C GLN A 273 -13.39 -24.96 6.35
N CYS A 274 -12.23 -24.37 6.11
CA CYS A 274 -12.02 -23.48 4.97
C CYS A 274 -12.35 -24.27 3.70
N LYS A 275 -13.46 -23.93 3.04
CA LYS A 275 -13.77 -24.44 1.69
C LYS A 275 -12.58 -24.06 0.81
N GLY A 276 -11.74 -25.05 0.49
CA GLY A 276 -10.60 -24.86 -0.39
C GLY A 276 -11.02 -24.15 -1.68
N LYS A 277 -10.08 -23.37 -2.21
CA LYS A 277 -10.23 -22.58 -3.44
C LYS A 277 -11.06 -23.34 -4.49
N ARG A 278 -12.23 -22.82 -4.85
CA ARG A 278 -13.01 -23.37 -5.98
C ARG A 278 -12.08 -23.39 -7.20
N LYS A 279 -11.89 -24.56 -7.80
CA LYS A 279 -11.10 -24.66 -9.05
C LYS A 279 -11.73 -23.72 -10.07
N PRO A 280 -10.96 -22.84 -10.72
CA PRO A 280 -11.50 -22.01 -11.78
C PRO A 280 -12.07 -22.94 -12.86
N GLN A 281 -13.35 -22.75 -13.21
CA GLN A 281 -13.97 -23.36 -14.38
C GLN A 281 -13.34 -22.73 -15.63
N ARG A 282 -12.13 -23.17 -15.97
CA ARG A 282 -11.61 -22.99 -17.32
C ARG A 282 -12.31 -24.00 -18.23
N TYR A 283 -12.75 -23.57 -19.40
CA TYR A 283 -13.21 -24.46 -20.46
C TYR A 283 -12.09 -25.45 -20.80
N LYS A 284 -12.37 -26.75 -20.68
CA LYS A 284 -11.42 -27.84 -20.96
C LYS A 284 -11.73 -28.44 -22.34
N PRO A 285 -10.79 -28.44 -23.29
CA PRO A 285 -10.95 -29.11 -24.59
C PRO A 285 -11.17 -30.62 -24.42
N SER A 286 -11.83 -31.29 -25.38
CA SER A 286 -12.14 -32.74 -25.31
C SER A 286 -10.91 -33.65 -25.12
N ALA A 287 -9.71 -33.21 -25.52
CA ALA A 287 -8.46 -33.92 -25.26
C ALA A 287 -8.11 -34.05 -23.75
N GLU A 288 -8.56 -33.11 -22.91
CA GLU A 288 -8.37 -33.14 -21.46
C GLU A 288 -9.43 -33.98 -20.71
N ASN A 289 -10.50 -34.40 -21.39
CA ASN A 289 -11.56 -35.26 -20.85
C ASN A 289 -11.26 -36.76 -21.04
N ALA A 290 -10.03 -37.12 -21.41
CA ALA A 290 -9.60 -38.51 -21.47
C ALA A 290 -9.87 -39.22 -20.12
N VAL A 291 -10.51 -40.39 -20.19
CA VAL A 291 -10.91 -41.21 -19.03
C VAL A 291 -9.75 -41.33 -18.05
N LYS A 292 -9.91 -40.78 -16.84
CA LYS A 292 -8.90 -40.90 -15.79
C LYS A 292 -8.61 -42.39 -15.56
N LYS A 293 -7.39 -42.85 -15.83
CA LYS A 293 -6.97 -44.22 -15.55
C LYS A 293 -7.24 -44.52 -14.07
N ALA A 294 -8.08 -45.52 -13.80
CA ALA A 294 -8.37 -45.97 -12.45
C ALA A 294 -7.06 -46.37 -11.76
N ARG A 295 -6.82 -45.86 -10.55
CA ARG A 295 -5.61 -46.16 -9.77
C ARG A 295 -5.61 -47.63 -9.40
N THR A 296 -4.48 -48.30 -9.59
CA THR A 296 -4.30 -49.71 -9.18
C THR A 296 -3.61 -49.76 -7.83
N CYS A 297 -4.15 -50.54 -6.90
CA CYS A 297 -3.54 -50.75 -5.59
C CYS A 297 -2.25 -51.56 -5.74
N GLN A 298 -1.14 -51.10 -5.14
CA GLN A 298 0.13 -51.84 -5.21
C GLN A 298 0.11 -53.16 -4.41
N HIS A 299 -0.75 -53.28 -3.39
CA HIS A 299 -0.83 -54.48 -2.55
C HIS A 299 -1.71 -55.57 -3.18
N CYS A 300 -2.99 -55.27 -3.45
CA CYS A 300 -3.94 -56.26 -3.98
C CYS A 300 -4.07 -56.26 -5.51
N LYS A 301 -3.36 -55.37 -6.21
CA LYS A 301 -3.38 -55.19 -7.68
C LYS A 301 -4.77 -54.90 -8.29
N LYS A 302 -5.80 -54.63 -7.49
CA LYS A 302 -7.15 -54.24 -7.94
C LYS A 302 -7.22 -52.75 -8.28
N LYS A 303 -8.01 -52.40 -9.29
CA LYS A 303 -8.25 -51.02 -9.74
C LYS A 303 -9.30 -50.32 -8.88
N GLY A 304 -9.23 -48.99 -8.78
CA GLY A 304 -10.20 -48.13 -8.10
C GLY A 304 -9.78 -47.59 -6.72
N HIS A 305 -8.65 -48.03 -6.16
CA HIS A 305 -8.16 -47.57 -4.86
C HIS A 305 -6.63 -47.61 -4.77
N ASN A 306 -6.05 -47.07 -3.69
CA ASN A 306 -4.59 -47.09 -3.46
C ASN A 306 -4.23 -47.94 -2.23
N ILE A 307 -2.93 -48.19 -2.00
CA ILE A 307 -2.47 -49.03 -0.90
C ILE A 307 -2.99 -48.58 0.48
N ARG A 308 -3.13 -47.26 0.70
CA ARG A 308 -3.65 -46.68 1.94
C ARG A 308 -5.13 -46.95 2.20
N THR A 309 -5.90 -47.28 1.15
CA THR A 309 -7.34 -47.57 1.21
C THR A 309 -7.65 -49.02 0.86
N CYS A 310 -6.62 -49.88 0.84
CA CYS A 310 -6.76 -51.30 0.56
C CYS A 310 -7.43 -52.01 1.73
N ARG A 311 -8.65 -52.51 1.53
CA ARG A 311 -9.39 -53.25 2.56
C ARG A 311 -8.63 -54.48 3.05
N GLU A 312 -7.89 -55.15 2.18
CA GLU A 312 -7.11 -56.35 2.53
C GLU A 312 -5.98 -56.05 3.54
N LEU A 313 -5.39 -54.83 3.49
CA LEU A 313 -4.40 -54.38 4.48
C LEU A 313 -5.05 -53.98 5.81
N LEU A 314 -6.25 -53.40 5.76
CA LEU A 314 -6.99 -52.98 6.94
C LEU A 314 -7.58 -54.16 7.73
N SER A 315 -7.84 -55.30 7.08
CA SER A 315 -8.33 -56.53 7.72
C SER A 315 -7.22 -57.39 8.36
N GLY A 316 -5.94 -57.07 8.18
CA GLY A 316 -4.81 -57.79 8.80
C GLY A 316 -4.44 -57.30 10.20
N GLY A 317 -5.00 -56.18 10.66
CA GLY A 317 -4.69 -55.55 11.96
C GLY A 317 -5.62 -55.97 13.09
N LYS A 318 -5.91 -57.27 13.25
CA LYS A 318 -6.47 -57.84 14.48
C LYS A 318 -6.02 -59.28 14.62
N ARG A 319 -4.99 -59.50 15.46
CA ARG A 319 -4.87 -60.66 16.34
C ARG A 319 -3.93 -60.29 17.48
N SER A 320 -4.36 -60.73 18.65
CA SER A 320 -3.83 -60.57 20.00
C SER A 320 -2.36 -60.88 20.17
#